data_AF-A0A803L7G6-F1
#
_entry.id   AF-A0A803L7G6-F1
#
_cell.length_a   1.000
_cell.length_b   1.000
_cell.length_c   1.000
_cell.angle_alpha   90.00
_cell.angle_beta   90.00
_cell.angle_gamma   90.00
#
_symmetry.space_group_name_H-M   'P 1'
#
loop_
_entity.id
_entity.type
_entity.pdbx_description
1 polymer ?
#
loop_
_entity_poly.entity_id
_entity_poly.type
_entity_poly.pdbx_seq_one_letter_code
_entity_poly.pdbx_strand_id
1 'polypeptide(L)'
;MPSTYSNAVNNILLSRVDPISKFVLYILHRFPGEIYKWVSLRLKGTTAIDLAFGRNEIFNCFANIENLFLIGSFGLEFIIEYICTKTIPKEFKQLRTLCLENIQLNPYNISFVLNLLTSSSQLERLLFTKAEEITEVTDDHSIQIECCYTLQCLRYAQFLDISGTSGELQLIKYILAHSPVLEEMTIELIGGAEEKFKFATEVTRYCRASPKAEIIIKAK
;
A
#
# COMPACT_ATOMS: atom_id res chain seq x y z
N MET A 1 19.30 -8.60 -22.96
CA MET A 1 18.52 -7.38 -23.22
C MET A 1 17.86 -6.82 -21.95
N PRO A 2 17.20 -7.60 -21.06
CA PRO A 2 16.60 -7.07 -19.82
C PRO A 2 17.61 -6.56 -18.79
N SER A 3 18.77 -7.23 -18.67
CA SER A 3 19.81 -6.88 -17.70
C SER A 3 20.44 -5.51 -17.94
N THR A 4 20.56 -5.05 -19.19
CA THR A 4 21.16 -3.76 -19.52
C THR A 4 20.26 -2.59 -19.14
N TYR A 5 18.94 -2.76 -19.25
CA TYR A 5 17.96 -1.72 -18.91
C TYR A 5 17.76 -1.60 -17.39
N SER A 6 17.68 -2.74 -16.69
CA SER A 6 17.66 -2.78 -15.21
C SER A 6 18.90 -2.09 -14.63
N ASN A 7 20.08 -2.37 -15.19
CA ASN A 7 21.32 -1.72 -14.77
C ASN A 7 21.33 -0.21 -15.03
N ALA A 8 20.81 0.28 -16.16
CA ALA A 8 20.76 1.71 -16.44
C ALA A 8 19.86 2.46 -15.46
N VAL A 9 18.69 1.91 -15.14
CA VAL A 9 17.75 2.55 -14.20
C VAL A 9 18.22 2.42 -12.77
N ASN A 10 18.77 1.27 -12.37
CA ASN A 10 19.44 1.13 -11.07
C ASN A 10 20.60 2.13 -10.94
N ASN A 11 21.41 2.32 -11.98
CA ASN A 11 22.47 3.33 -11.97
C ASN A 11 21.92 4.76 -11.86
N ILE A 12 20.80 5.10 -12.50
CA ILE A 12 20.16 6.41 -12.37
C ILE A 12 19.57 6.61 -10.95
N LEU A 13 18.94 5.58 -10.39
CA LEU A 13 18.35 5.61 -9.05
C LEU A 13 19.43 5.65 -7.94
N LEU A 14 20.51 4.88 -8.11
CA LEU A 14 21.62 4.80 -7.15
C LEU A 14 22.64 5.94 -7.27
N SER A 15 22.69 6.65 -8.42
CA SER A 15 23.57 7.81 -8.60
C SER A 15 22.98 9.12 -8.07
N ARG A 16 21.72 9.12 -7.62
CA ARG A 16 21.13 10.29 -6.96
C ARG A 16 21.69 10.45 -5.56
N VAL A 17 22.26 11.63 -5.31
CA VAL A 17 22.80 12.04 -4.00
C VAL A 17 21.68 12.46 -3.04
N ASP A 18 20.54 12.90 -3.57
CA ASP A 18 19.38 13.38 -2.80
C ASP A 18 18.29 12.30 -2.63
N PRO A 19 17.53 12.30 -1.51
CA PRO A 19 16.41 11.40 -1.29
C PRO A 19 15.35 11.48 -2.40
N ILE A 20 14.79 10.34 -2.77
CA ILE A 20 13.67 10.30 -3.72
C ILE A 20 12.41 10.74 -2.98
N SER A 21 12.00 11.99 -3.23
CA SER A 21 10.87 12.60 -2.54
C SER A 21 9.51 11.99 -2.92
N LYS A 22 9.39 11.28 -4.05
CA LYS A 22 8.16 10.58 -4.44
C LYS A 22 8.48 9.51 -5.48
N PHE A 23 8.05 8.29 -5.18
CA PHE A 23 8.16 7.11 -6.02
C PHE A 23 6.77 6.58 -6.33
N VAL A 24 6.38 6.51 -7.59
CA VAL A 24 5.10 5.93 -8.03
C VAL A 24 5.36 4.66 -8.83
N LEU A 25 4.72 3.57 -8.44
CA LEU A 25 4.74 2.28 -9.10
C LEU A 25 3.37 2.03 -9.76
N TYR A 26 3.32 2.02 -11.09
CA TYR A 26 2.13 1.60 -11.84
C TYR A 26 2.24 0.16 -12.29
N ILE A 27 1.29 -0.66 -11.87
CA ILE A 27 1.25 -2.09 -12.23
C ILE A 27 0.39 -2.25 -13.48
N LEU A 28 1.00 -2.49 -14.64
CA LEU A 28 0.30 -2.66 -15.92
C LEU A 28 0.21 -4.15 -16.30
N HIS A 29 -0.94 -4.59 -16.80
CA HIS A 29 -1.21 -6.01 -17.07
C HIS A 29 -0.86 -6.50 -18.49
N ARG A 30 -0.76 -5.66 -19.53
CA ARG A 30 -0.50 -6.15 -20.90
C ARG A 30 0.23 -5.16 -21.82
N PHE A 31 1.34 -5.62 -22.39
CA PHE A 31 1.65 -5.38 -23.80
C PHE A 31 1.40 -6.68 -24.58
N PRO A 32 0.73 -6.66 -25.74
CA PRO A 32 0.51 -7.85 -26.54
C PRO A 32 1.85 -8.29 -27.16
N GLY A 33 2.38 -9.43 -26.71
CA GLY A 33 3.46 -10.14 -27.43
C GLY A 33 4.76 -10.46 -26.66
N GLU A 34 4.92 -10.10 -25.38
CA GLU A 34 6.19 -10.34 -24.66
C GLU A 34 6.06 -11.18 -23.38
N ILE A 35 7.12 -11.95 -23.09
CA ILE A 35 7.33 -12.82 -21.92
C ILE A 35 7.62 -11.98 -20.64
N TYR A 36 7.69 -10.66 -20.78
CA TYR A 36 8.05 -9.72 -19.71
C TYR A 36 6.89 -8.77 -19.39
N LYS A 37 6.58 -8.64 -18.10
CA LYS A 37 5.59 -7.69 -17.58
C LYS A 37 6.30 -6.41 -17.18
N TRP A 38 5.71 -5.27 -17.53
CA TRP A 38 6.28 -3.94 -17.31
C TRP A 38 5.63 -3.29 -16.08
N VAL A 39 6.45 -2.66 -15.24
CA VAL A 39 5.95 -1.78 -14.17
C VAL A 39 6.47 -0.38 -14.47
N SER A 40 5.57 0.60 -14.55
CA SER A 40 5.96 1.98 -14.84
C SER A 40 6.37 2.66 -13.55
N LEU A 41 7.60 3.14 -13.50
CA LEU A 41 8.11 3.96 -12.42
C LEU A 41 7.95 5.43 -12.75
N ARG A 42 7.31 6.20 -11.88
CA ARG A 42 7.30 7.66 -12.02
C ARG A 42 7.88 8.30 -10.77
N LEU A 43 9.05 8.90 -10.92
CA LEU A 43 9.59 9.83 -9.92
C LEU A 43 9.00 11.22 -10.20
N LYS A 44 8.74 12.00 -9.15
CA LYS A 44 8.20 13.35 -9.31
C LYS A 44 9.20 14.24 -10.06
N GLY A 45 8.74 14.86 -11.16
CA GLY A 45 9.55 15.76 -11.99
C GLY A 45 10.33 15.10 -13.13
N THR A 46 10.17 13.80 -13.35
CA THR A 46 10.78 13.06 -14.47
C THR A 46 9.72 12.34 -15.31
N THR A 47 10.05 12.06 -16.57
CA THR A 47 9.32 11.13 -17.44
C THR A 47 9.18 9.77 -16.77
N ALA A 48 8.04 9.12 -16.96
CA ALA A 48 7.82 7.76 -16.48
C ALA A 48 8.87 6.82 -17.11
N ILE A 49 9.50 5.99 -16.28
CA ILE A 49 10.46 4.96 -16.67
C ILE A 49 9.72 3.64 -16.64
N ASP A 50 9.37 3.10 -17.80
CA ASP A 50 8.83 1.75 -17.90
C ASP A 50 9.96 0.75 -17.70
N LEU A 51 9.88 -0.06 -16.65
CA LEU A 51 10.85 -1.11 -16.38
C LEU A 51 10.29 -2.48 -16.78
N ALA A 52 11.04 -3.21 -17.60
CA ALA A 52 10.86 -4.65 -17.80
C ALA A 52 11.67 -5.40 -16.75
N PHE A 53 11.03 -6.25 -15.95
CA PHE A 53 11.68 -6.83 -14.77
C PHE A 53 12.25 -8.23 -15.00
N GLY A 54 13.51 -8.39 -14.57
CA GLY A 54 14.04 -9.64 -14.04
C GLY A 54 13.90 -9.67 -12.51
N ARG A 55 13.84 -10.88 -11.92
CA ARG A 55 13.64 -11.12 -10.48
C ARG A 55 14.68 -10.37 -9.62
N ASN A 56 14.23 -9.55 -8.66
CA ASN A 56 14.92 -9.11 -7.43
C ASN A 56 15.73 -7.78 -7.39
N GLU A 57 15.92 -7.01 -8.47
CA GLU A 57 16.83 -5.85 -8.42
C GLU A 57 16.20 -4.50 -8.03
N ILE A 58 14.90 -4.33 -8.23
CA ILE A 58 14.19 -3.04 -8.03
C ILE A 58 14.37 -2.49 -6.60
N PHE A 59 14.54 -3.42 -5.69
CA PHE A 59 14.32 -3.31 -4.27
C PHE A 59 15.48 -2.63 -3.50
N ASN A 60 16.68 -2.67 -4.08
CA ASN A 60 17.84 -1.97 -3.53
C ASN A 60 17.73 -0.44 -3.66
N CYS A 61 16.89 0.04 -4.58
CA CYS A 61 16.68 1.47 -4.78
C CYS A 61 15.72 2.10 -3.74
N PHE A 62 15.07 1.30 -2.89
CA PHE A 62 14.03 1.81 -1.98
C PHE A 62 14.52 2.25 -0.60
N ALA A 63 15.79 2.03 -0.27
CA ALA A 63 16.33 2.34 1.06
C ALA A 63 16.19 3.84 1.43
N ASN A 64 16.15 4.73 0.43
CA ASN A 64 16.10 6.20 0.59
C ASN A 64 14.79 6.82 0.08
N ILE A 65 13.70 6.05 -0.02
CA ILE A 65 12.41 6.57 -0.48
C ILE A 65 11.60 7.05 0.71
N GLU A 66 11.17 8.31 0.67
CA GLU A 66 10.31 8.90 1.70
C GLU A 66 8.82 8.72 1.41
N ASN A 67 8.43 8.69 0.14
CA ASN A 67 7.02 8.59 -0.26
C ASN A 67 6.85 7.55 -1.37
N LEU A 68 6.09 6.49 -1.09
CA LEU A 68 5.81 5.38 -1.99
C LEU A 68 4.33 5.38 -2.36
N PHE A 69 4.03 5.44 -3.66
CA PHE A 69 2.68 5.34 -4.21
C PHE A 69 2.61 4.07 -5.04
N LEU A 70 1.73 3.16 -4.64
CA LEU A 70 1.43 1.93 -5.36
C LEU A 70 0.05 2.09 -5.98
N ILE A 71 0.01 2.17 -7.31
CA ILE A 71 -1.22 2.33 -8.08
C ILE A 71 -1.38 1.06 -8.93
N GLY A 72 -2.36 0.25 -8.60
CA GLY A 72 -2.60 -1.01 -9.31
C GLY A 72 -4.03 -1.06 -9.81
N SER A 73 -4.27 -1.34 -11.08
CA SER A 73 -5.64 -1.58 -11.59
C SER A 73 -6.13 -3.00 -11.36
N PHE A 74 -5.24 -3.93 -10.99
CA PHE A 74 -5.53 -5.34 -10.73
C PHE A 74 -4.62 -5.89 -9.62
N GLY A 75 -5.07 -6.93 -8.90
CA GLY A 75 -4.52 -7.43 -7.63
C GLY A 75 -3.00 -7.52 -7.53
N LEU A 76 -2.46 -7.19 -6.34
CA LEU A 76 -1.02 -7.27 -6.04
C LEU A 76 -0.46 -8.70 -6.10
N GLU A 77 -1.32 -9.71 -6.23
CA GLU A 77 -0.99 -11.13 -6.48
C GLU A 77 0.14 -11.28 -7.51
N PHE A 78 0.13 -10.47 -8.58
CA PHE A 78 1.19 -10.50 -9.60
C PHE A 78 2.54 -9.95 -9.13
N ILE A 79 2.56 -8.92 -8.27
CA ILE A 79 3.78 -8.46 -7.61
C ILE A 79 4.27 -9.55 -6.66
N ILE A 80 3.36 -10.15 -5.90
CA ILE A 80 3.72 -11.15 -4.89
C ILE A 80 4.38 -12.36 -5.55
N GLU A 81 3.80 -12.87 -6.64
CA GLU A 81 4.30 -14.04 -7.38
C GLU A 81 5.65 -13.80 -8.08
N TYR A 82 5.85 -12.63 -8.68
CA TYR A 82 7.05 -12.35 -9.50
C TYR A 82 8.16 -11.59 -8.79
N ILE A 83 7.80 -10.72 -7.83
CA ILE A 83 8.72 -9.79 -7.17
C ILE A 83 9.00 -10.22 -5.73
N CYS A 84 8.01 -10.73 -4.99
CA CYS A 84 8.14 -11.09 -3.58
C CYS A 84 8.32 -12.58 -3.35
N THR A 85 9.30 -13.21 -4.00
CA THR A 85 9.47 -14.67 -3.87
C THR A 85 10.12 -15.14 -2.57
N LYS A 86 10.53 -14.25 -1.64
CA LYS A 86 10.88 -14.66 -0.24
C LYS A 86 11.24 -13.55 0.75
N THR A 87 11.57 -12.33 0.31
CA THR A 87 11.92 -11.24 1.24
C THR A 87 11.72 -9.91 0.53
N ILE A 88 10.74 -9.11 0.97
CA ILE A 88 10.80 -7.66 0.77
C ILE A 88 12.14 -7.19 1.37
N PRO A 89 12.81 -6.19 0.78
CA PRO A 89 14.13 -5.75 1.24
C PRO A 89 14.11 -5.43 2.70
N LYS A 90 15.26 -5.65 3.35
CA LYS A 90 15.47 -5.23 4.72
C LYS A 90 15.36 -3.70 4.79
N GLU A 91 14.18 -3.27 5.22
CA GLU A 91 13.83 -1.97 5.80
C GLU A 91 13.72 -0.78 4.82
N PHE A 92 12.50 -0.30 4.59
CA PHE A 92 12.20 1.03 4.04
C PHE A 92 12.44 2.10 5.12
N LYS A 93 13.71 2.28 5.50
CA LYS A 93 14.11 3.06 6.68
C LYS A 93 13.65 4.51 6.66
N GLN A 94 13.51 5.11 5.48
CA GLN A 94 13.15 6.52 5.32
C GLN A 94 11.68 6.72 4.90
N LEU A 95 10.91 5.65 4.70
CA LEU A 95 9.56 5.78 4.18
C LEU A 95 8.65 6.40 5.24
N ARG A 96 8.13 7.59 4.93
CA ARG A 96 7.21 8.37 5.76
C ARG A 96 5.78 8.31 5.26
N THR A 97 5.56 8.15 3.95
CA THR A 97 4.23 8.06 3.36
C THR A 97 4.09 6.85 2.46
N LEU A 98 3.07 6.04 2.71
CA LEU A 98 2.63 4.96 1.85
C LEU A 98 1.25 5.28 1.30
N CYS A 99 1.11 5.30 -0.02
CA CYS A 99 -0.15 5.48 -0.73
C CYS A 99 -0.46 4.21 -1.53
N LEU A 100 -1.66 3.69 -1.34
CA LEU A 100 -2.18 2.47 -1.95
C LEU A 100 -3.45 2.85 -2.71
N GLU A 101 -3.42 2.81 -4.03
CA GLU A 101 -4.52 3.27 -4.89
C GLU A 101 -4.97 2.16 -5.83
N ASN A 102 -6.28 1.94 -5.89
CA ASN A 102 -6.94 0.85 -6.65
C ASN A 102 -6.54 -0.57 -6.21
N ILE A 103 -6.08 -0.75 -4.98
CA ILE A 103 -5.63 -2.06 -4.49
C ILE A 103 -6.75 -2.78 -3.73
N GLN A 104 -7.16 -3.95 -4.20
CA GLN A 104 -8.11 -4.80 -3.46
C GLN A 104 -7.42 -5.49 -2.28
N LEU A 105 -7.97 -5.37 -1.07
CA LEU A 105 -7.44 -6.00 0.15
C LEU A 105 -7.95 -7.44 0.32
N ASN A 106 -7.55 -8.33 -0.59
CA ASN A 106 -7.76 -9.78 -0.44
C ASN A 106 -6.65 -10.41 0.46
N PRO A 107 -6.76 -11.70 0.86
CA PRO A 107 -5.79 -12.32 1.78
C PRO A 107 -4.32 -12.20 1.34
N TYR A 108 -4.06 -12.30 0.03
CA TYR A 108 -2.71 -12.19 -0.53
C TYR A 108 -2.19 -10.74 -0.44
N ASN A 109 -3.00 -9.79 -0.90
CA ASN A 109 -2.63 -8.38 -0.96
C ASN A 109 -2.46 -7.77 0.43
N ILE A 110 -3.27 -8.19 1.41
CA ILE A 110 -3.10 -7.78 2.81
C ILE A 110 -1.76 -8.23 3.37
N SER A 111 -1.35 -9.47 3.12
CA SER A 111 -0.04 -9.96 3.57
C SER A 111 1.10 -9.10 3.03
N PHE A 112 1.01 -8.69 1.77
CA PHE A 112 1.98 -7.78 1.16
C PHE A 112 1.95 -6.38 1.79
N VAL A 113 0.76 -5.79 1.97
CA VAL A 113 0.61 -4.48 2.63
C VAL A 113 1.18 -4.52 4.05
N LEU A 114 0.88 -5.57 4.81
CA LEU A 114 1.44 -5.77 6.14
C LEU A 114 2.96 -5.84 6.10
N ASN A 115 3.55 -6.57 5.16
CA ASN A 115 5.00 -6.62 5.02
C ASN A 115 5.61 -5.25 4.68
N LEU A 116 4.93 -4.41 3.90
CA LEU A 116 5.37 -3.03 3.66
C LEU A 116 5.32 -2.20 4.95
N LEU A 117 4.23 -2.30 5.70
CA LEU A 117 4.05 -1.60 6.97
C LEU A 117 5.13 -2.02 7.99
N THR A 118 5.37 -3.32 8.15
CA THR A 118 6.38 -3.84 9.08
C THR A 118 7.81 -3.54 8.66
N SER A 119 8.05 -3.37 7.36
CA SER A 119 9.35 -2.97 6.83
C SER A 119 9.59 -1.45 6.89
N SER A 120 8.58 -0.64 7.25
CA SER A 120 8.62 0.83 7.19
C SER A 120 8.60 1.45 8.59
N SER A 121 9.71 1.35 9.32
CA SER A 121 9.79 1.75 10.73
C SER A 121 9.55 3.24 11.00
N GLN A 122 9.70 4.11 9.99
CA GLN A 122 9.47 5.56 10.09
C GLN A 122 8.16 6.02 9.44
N LEU A 123 7.25 5.10 9.11
CA LEU A 123 6.02 5.44 8.41
C LEU A 123 5.13 6.35 9.26
N GLU A 124 4.80 7.52 8.75
CA GLU A 124 3.95 8.53 9.41
C GLU A 124 2.54 8.58 8.84
N ARG A 125 2.38 8.27 7.54
CA ARG A 125 1.16 8.46 6.78
C ARG A 125 0.84 7.24 5.95
N LEU A 126 -0.38 6.75 6.08
CA LEU A 126 -0.97 5.75 5.19
C LEU A 126 -2.17 6.35 4.47
N LEU A 127 -2.18 6.27 3.15
CA LEU A 127 -3.34 6.60 2.32
C LEU A 127 -3.75 5.34 1.55
N PHE A 128 -5.03 4.99 1.65
CA PHE A 128 -5.65 3.90 0.93
C PHE A 128 -6.87 4.44 0.18
N THR A 129 -6.93 4.20 -1.13
CA THR A 129 -8.02 4.65 -2.00
C THR A 129 -8.45 3.50 -2.90
N LYS A 130 -9.76 3.22 -2.94
CA LYS A 130 -10.33 2.15 -3.78
C LYS A 130 -10.74 2.67 -5.16
N ALA A 131 -10.71 1.78 -6.15
CA ALA A 131 -11.19 2.07 -7.51
C ALA A 131 -12.71 2.15 -7.59
N GLU A 132 -13.22 3.03 -8.45
CA GLU A 132 -14.64 3.13 -8.79
C GLU A 132 -15.19 1.91 -9.55
N GLU A 133 -14.34 1.05 -10.14
CA GLU A 133 -14.82 -0.10 -10.91
C GLU A 133 -15.19 -1.27 -9.98
N ILE A 134 -16.48 -1.28 -9.68
CA ILE A 134 -17.27 -2.31 -9.02
C ILE A 134 -17.00 -3.67 -9.69
N THR A 135 -16.33 -4.55 -8.95
CA THR A 135 -16.67 -5.97 -9.00
C THR A 135 -17.18 -6.33 -7.62
N GLU A 136 -18.36 -6.95 -7.56
CA GLU A 136 -18.91 -7.50 -6.33
C GLU A 136 -17.89 -8.50 -5.77
N VAL A 137 -17.12 -8.07 -4.78
CA VAL A 137 -16.18 -8.94 -4.09
C VAL A 137 -17.04 -9.82 -3.19
N THR A 138 -17.15 -11.10 -3.55
CA THR A 138 -17.61 -12.13 -2.62
C THR A 138 -16.65 -12.14 -1.44
N ASP A 139 -17.16 -11.67 -0.30
CA ASP A 139 -16.49 -11.71 1.00
C ASP A 139 -16.50 -13.15 1.55
N ASP A 140 -15.86 -14.06 0.83
CA ASP A 140 -15.96 -15.51 1.09
C ASP A 140 -14.85 -16.01 2.04
N HIS A 141 -13.90 -15.15 2.42
CA HIS A 141 -12.79 -15.52 3.29
C HIS A 141 -12.70 -14.57 4.47
N SER A 142 -12.95 -15.08 5.67
CA SER A 142 -12.67 -14.37 6.91
C SER A 142 -11.17 -14.10 7.00
N ILE A 143 -10.74 -12.89 6.64
CA ILE A 143 -9.37 -12.43 6.82
C ILE A 143 -9.16 -12.19 8.31
N GLN A 144 -8.05 -12.67 8.87
CA GLN A 144 -7.60 -12.31 10.21
C GLN A 144 -6.13 -11.95 10.14
N ILE A 145 -5.79 -10.79 10.69
CA ILE A 145 -4.41 -10.32 10.76
C ILE A 145 -3.82 -10.79 12.08
N GLU A 146 -2.88 -11.73 12.01
CA GLU A 146 -2.13 -12.27 13.18
C GLU A 146 -0.84 -11.48 13.47
N CYS A 147 -0.56 -10.44 12.71
CA CYS A 147 0.65 -9.63 12.87
C CYS A 147 0.62 -8.85 14.19
N CYS A 148 1.70 -8.90 14.98
CA CYS A 148 1.82 -8.17 16.24
C CYS A 148 2.74 -6.93 16.16
N TYR A 149 3.22 -6.59 14.97
CA TYR A 149 4.15 -5.46 14.79
C TYR A 149 3.49 -4.13 15.15
N THR A 150 4.21 -3.27 15.86
CA THR A 150 3.75 -1.94 16.28
C THR A 150 4.18 -0.87 15.30
N LEU A 151 3.23 -0.08 14.80
CA LEU A 151 3.46 1.04 13.88
C LEU A 151 3.85 2.30 14.68
N GLN A 152 5.09 2.31 15.16
CA GLN A 152 5.61 3.29 16.15
C GLN A 152 5.53 4.76 15.71
N CYS A 153 5.51 5.04 14.40
CA CYS A 153 5.54 6.39 13.87
C CYS A 153 4.24 6.79 13.13
N LEU A 154 3.26 5.90 12.99
CA LEU A 154 2.09 6.15 12.16
C LEU A 154 1.15 7.13 12.87
N ARG A 155 1.05 8.36 12.32
CA ARG A 155 0.27 9.47 12.89
C ARG A 155 -1.04 9.70 12.14
N TYR A 156 -1.07 9.42 10.84
CA TYR A 156 -2.24 9.67 9.99
C TYR A 156 -2.56 8.46 9.12
N ALA A 157 -3.83 8.07 9.11
CA ALA A 157 -4.36 7.06 8.20
C ALA A 157 -5.58 7.60 7.46
N GLN A 158 -5.66 7.39 6.16
CA GLN A 158 -6.77 7.81 5.33
C GLN A 158 -7.26 6.65 4.49
N PHE A 159 -8.56 6.37 4.57
CA PHE A 159 -9.26 5.37 3.79
C PHE A 159 -10.34 6.08 2.99
N LEU A 160 -10.15 6.17 1.67
CA LEU A 160 -11.05 6.88 0.77
C LEU A 160 -11.78 5.89 -0.13
N ASP A 161 -13.07 6.14 -0.35
CA ASP A 161 -13.92 5.36 -1.23
C ASP A 161 -13.98 3.86 -0.89
N ILE A 162 -13.87 3.50 0.39
CA ILE A 162 -13.93 2.09 0.81
C ILE A 162 -15.38 1.62 0.97
N SER A 163 -15.62 0.31 0.79
CA SER A 163 -16.96 -0.27 0.87
C SER A 163 -17.21 -1.06 2.16
N GLY A 164 -16.22 -1.15 3.05
CA GLY A 164 -16.32 -1.88 4.32
C GLY A 164 -16.15 -3.38 4.19
N THR A 165 -15.37 -3.85 3.21
CA THR A 165 -15.04 -5.28 3.08
C THR A 165 -14.29 -5.81 4.31
N SER A 166 -14.33 -7.13 4.54
CA SER A 166 -13.57 -7.78 5.62
C SER A 166 -12.09 -7.38 5.64
N GLY A 167 -11.44 -7.34 4.48
CA GLY A 167 -10.03 -6.94 4.37
C GLY A 167 -9.75 -5.49 4.79
N GLU A 168 -10.63 -4.56 4.40
CA GLU A 168 -10.56 -3.15 4.80
C GLU A 168 -10.76 -3.01 6.32
N LEU A 169 -11.78 -3.67 6.88
CA LEU A 169 -12.06 -3.68 8.31
C LEU A 169 -10.91 -4.26 9.14
N GLN A 170 -10.31 -5.36 8.69
CA GLN A 170 -9.16 -5.97 9.35
C GLN A 170 -7.94 -5.06 9.36
N LEU A 171 -7.64 -4.42 8.23
CA LEU A 171 -6.53 -3.47 8.16
C LEU A 171 -6.76 -2.26 9.08
N ILE A 172 -7.98 -1.71 9.10
CA ILE A 172 -8.37 -0.63 10.02
C ILE A 172 -8.20 -1.07 11.48
N LYS A 173 -8.73 -2.25 11.83
CA LYS A 173 -8.63 -2.82 13.18
C LYS A 173 -7.18 -2.99 13.61
N TYR A 174 -6.34 -3.54 12.71
CA TYR A 174 -4.91 -3.70 12.95
C TYR A 174 -4.22 -2.35 13.19
N ILE A 175 -4.45 -1.36 12.33
CA ILE A 175 -3.84 -0.03 12.49
C ILE A 175 -4.23 0.61 13.82
N LEU A 176 -5.52 0.61 14.17
CA LEU A 176 -5.99 1.17 15.44
C LEU A 176 -5.35 0.47 16.65
N ALA A 177 -5.27 -0.86 16.62
CA ALA A 177 -4.73 -1.65 17.72
C ALA A 177 -3.20 -1.60 17.83
N HIS A 178 -2.48 -1.23 16.76
CA HIS A 178 -1.01 -1.31 16.71
C HIS A 178 -0.30 0.03 16.47
N SER A 179 -1.01 1.16 16.43
CA SER A 179 -0.42 2.49 16.20
C SER A 179 -0.52 3.38 17.45
N PRO A 180 0.47 3.36 18.36
CA PRO A 180 0.40 4.06 19.65
C PRO A 180 0.45 5.59 19.54
N VAL A 181 0.93 6.12 18.41
CA VAL A 181 1.05 7.56 18.15
C VAL A 181 0.05 8.08 17.12
N LEU A 182 -0.95 7.26 16.76
CA LEU A 182 -1.98 7.65 15.79
C LEU A 182 -2.76 8.87 16.31
N GLU A 183 -2.82 9.91 15.50
CA GLU A 183 -3.53 11.15 15.82
C GLU A 183 -4.90 11.17 15.13
N GLU A 184 -4.94 10.82 13.85
CA GLU A 184 -6.16 10.87 13.06
C GLU A 184 -6.27 9.67 12.12
N MET A 185 -7.48 9.10 12.05
CA MET A 185 -7.90 8.19 11.00
C MET A 185 -9.15 8.74 10.32
N THR A 186 -9.02 9.15 9.06
CA THR A 186 -10.15 9.58 8.23
C THR A 186 -10.65 8.42 7.38
N ILE A 187 -11.96 8.17 7.39
CA ILE A 187 -12.62 7.12 6.62
C ILE A 187 -13.76 7.73 5.82
N GLU A 188 -13.74 7.55 4.50
CA GLU A 188 -14.80 7.92 3.58
C GLU A 188 -15.37 6.63 2.96
N LEU A 189 -16.67 6.43 3.17
CA LEU A 189 -17.38 5.22 2.76
C LEU A 189 -18.24 5.47 1.52
N ILE A 190 -18.21 4.51 0.60
CA ILE A 190 -19.25 4.33 -0.42
C ILE A 190 -20.36 3.43 0.14
N GLY A 191 -21.59 3.64 -0.34
CA GLY A 191 -22.76 2.88 0.09
C GLY A 191 -23.87 3.71 0.75
N GLY A 192 -24.93 3.01 1.15
CA GLY A 192 -26.12 3.61 1.75
C GLY A 192 -25.92 4.04 3.20
N ALA A 193 -26.84 4.86 3.73
CA ALA A 193 -26.77 5.36 5.11
C ALA A 193 -26.77 4.23 6.16
N GLU A 194 -27.50 3.13 5.91
CA GLU A 194 -27.56 1.98 6.82
C GLU A 194 -26.22 1.23 6.89
N GLU A 195 -25.58 0.98 5.74
CA GLU A 195 -24.26 0.33 5.65
C GLU A 195 -23.20 1.18 6.33
N LYS A 196 -23.22 2.49 6.05
CA LYS A 196 -22.34 3.49 6.69
C LYS A 196 -22.52 3.49 8.22
N PHE A 197 -23.77 3.40 8.71
CA PHE A 197 -24.06 3.35 10.14
C PHE A 197 -23.57 2.06 10.81
N LYS A 198 -23.78 0.91 10.15
CA LYS A 198 -23.28 -0.40 10.61
C LYS A 198 -21.76 -0.39 10.71
N PHE A 199 -21.08 0.07 9.66
CA PHE A 199 -19.63 0.22 9.62
C PHE A 199 -19.11 1.12 10.75
N ALA A 200 -19.70 2.31 10.92
CA ALA A 200 -19.30 3.24 11.97
C ALA A 200 -19.46 2.63 13.37
N THR A 201 -20.57 1.92 13.60
CA THR A 201 -20.83 1.22 14.86
C THR A 201 -19.81 0.12 15.12
N GLU A 202 -19.31 -0.54 14.09
CA GLU A 202 -18.27 -1.56 14.23
C GLU A 202 -16.90 -0.94 14.53
N VAL A 203 -16.43 0.00 13.70
CA VAL A 203 -15.10 0.62 13.84
C VAL A 203 -14.92 1.33 15.18
N THR A 204 -15.98 1.97 15.69
CA THR A 204 -15.92 2.64 17.00
C THR A 204 -15.69 1.69 18.17
N ARG A 205 -15.94 0.39 18.02
CA ARG A 205 -15.71 -0.64 19.04
C ARG A 205 -14.30 -1.20 19.03
N TYR A 206 -13.49 -0.91 18.01
CA TYR A 206 -12.13 -1.43 17.93
C TYR A 206 -11.24 -0.79 18.99
N CYS A 207 -10.40 -1.62 19.61
CA CYS A 207 -9.40 -1.17 20.56
C CYS A 207 -8.40 -0.22 19.88
N ARG A 208 -7.98 0.83 20.60
CA ARG A 208 -7.01 1.81 20.11
C ARG A 208 -5.77 1.77 20.99
N ALA A 209 -4.60 1.62 20.38
CA ALA A 209 -3.32 1.76 21.07
C ALA A 209 -3.05 3.23 21.44
N SER A 210 -3.43 4.16 20.56
CA SER A 210 -3.32 5.58 20.83
C SER A 210 -4.55 6.09 21.60
N PRO A 211 -4.37 6.71 22.78
CA PRO A 211 -5.46 7.36 23.51
C PRO A 211 -5.90 8.69 22.87
N LYS A 212 -5.12 9.22 21.92
CA LYS A 212 -5.38 10.50 21.24
C LYS A 212 -5.97 10.31 19.84
N ALA A 213 -6.06 9.07 19.35
CA ALA A 213 -6.53 8.79 18.00
C ALA A 213 -7.99 9.21 17.83
N GLU A 214 -8.22 10.19 16.95
CA GLU A 214 -9.53 10.58 16.47
C GLU A 214 -9.90 9.77 15.22
N ILE A 215 -11.16 9.32 15.14
CA ILE A 215 -11.69 8.63 13.96
C ILE A 215 -12.75 9.55 13.35
N ILE A 216 -12.49 10.01 12.13
CA ILE A 216 -13.37 10.92 11.39
C ILE A 216 -14.02 10.13 10.27
N ILE A 217 -15.34 9.93 10.36
CA ILE A 217 -16.11 9.24 9.33
C ILE A 217 -16.81 10.30 8.48
N LYS A 218 -16.50 10.32 7.18
CA LYS A 218 -17.09 11.21 6.19
C LYS A 218 -18.11 10.48 5.36
N ALA A 219 -19.23 11.16 5.09
CA ALA A 219 -20.17 10.73 4.08
C ALA A 219 -19.76 11.39 2.76
N LYS A 220 -19.49 10.57 1.74
CA LYS A 220 -19.56 10.98 0.34
C LYS A 220 -21.03 11.16 -0.05
#